data_AF-A0A372H1F6-F1
#
_entry.id   AF-A0A372H1F6-F1
#
_cell.length_a   1.000
_cell.length_b   1.000
_cell.length_c   1.000
_cell.angle_alpha   90.00
_cell.angle_beta   90.00
_cell.angle_gamma   90.00
#
_symmetry.space_group_name_H-M   'P 1'
#
loop_
_entity.id
_entity.type
_entity.pdbx_description
1 polymer ?
#
loop_
_entity_poly.entity_id
_entity_poly.type
_entity_poly.pdbx_seq_one_letter_code
_entity_poly.pdbx_strand_id
1 'polypeptide(L)'
;MKKLKLILPLLAFVFAIALSFAFVDKSADKDYYATKYILVQAPNGWATIDVECTPDNAECEVEFSEEPGTKYRVYDEKDTSKPTEGNGQIIELNGSAPNPD
;
A
#
# COMPACT_ATOMS: atom_id res chain seq x y z
N MET A 1 25.11 45.27 -20.32
CA MET A 1 25.28 44.10 -19.42
C MET A 1 24.88 44.39 -17.96
N LYS A 2 23.79 45.13 -17.70
CA LYS A 2 23.29 45.37 -16.32
C LYS A 2 22.02 44.58 -15.99
N LYS A 3 21.21 44.21 -16.99
CA LYS A 3 19.94 43.47 -16.80
C LYS A 3 20.11 41.96 -16.60
N LEU A 4 21.18 41.36 -17.14
CA LEU A 4 21.51 39.94 -16.91
C LEU A 4 21.97 39.64 -15.47
N LYS A 5 22.45 40.66 -14.73
CA LYS A 5 22.91 40.50 -13.35
C LYS A 5 21.78 40.30 -12.33
N LEU A 6 20.54 40.62 -12.68
CA LEU A 6 19.37 40.46 -11.80
C LEU A 6 18.59 39.16 -12.08
N ILE A 7 18.67 38.64 -13.31
CA ILE A 7 17.99 37.41 -13.70
C ILE A 7 18.72 36.18 -13.15
N LEU A 8 20.06 36.23 -13.12
CA LEU A 8 20.89 35.13 -12.62
C LEU A 8 20.59 34.73 -11.16
N PRO A 9 20.52 35.65 -10.18
CA PRO A 9 20.17 35.28 -8.80
C PRO A 9 18.73 34.79 -8.69
N LEU A 10 17.78 35.36 -9.45
CA LEU A 10 16.38 34.93 -9.44
C LEU A 10 16.23 33.47 -9.90
N LEU A 11 16.94 33.09 -10.97
CA LEU A 11 16.92 31.74 -11.52
C LEU A 11 17.56 30.73 -10.54
N ALA A 12 18.63 31.12 -9.85
CA ALA A 12 19.25 30.30 -8.82
C ALA A 12 18.31 30.02 -7.63
N PHE A 13 17.52 31.00 -7.21
CA PHE A 13 16.51 30.81 -6.16
C PHE A 13 15.40 29.83 -6.59
N VAL A 14 14.88 29.98 -7.81
CA VAL A 14 13.86 29.06 -8.35
C VAL A 14 14.41 27.63 -8.44
N PHE A 15 15.66 27.48 -8.88
CA PHE A 15 16.30 26.17 -9.00
C PHE A 15 16.52 25.51 -7.63
N ALA A 16 16.94 26.27 -6.60
CA ALA A 16 17.11 25.77 -5.24
C ALA A 16 15.78 25.27 -4.62
N ILE A 17 14.69 26.01 -4.84
CA ILE A 17 13.36 25.61 -4.36
C ILE A 17 12.87 24.37 -5.11
N ALA A 18 13.04 24.30 -6.43
CA ALA A 18 12.65 23.15 -7.23
C ALA A 18 13.42 21.87 -6.85
N LEU A 19 14.73 21.97 -6.58
CA LEU A 19 15.53 20.82 -6.13
C LEU A 19 15.08 20.29 -4.76
N SER A 20 14.50 21.12 -3.91
CA SER A 20 14.03 20.70 -2.58
C SER A 20 12.87 19.70 -2.66
N PHE A 21 12.10 19.70 -3.75
CA PHE A 21 11.01 18.73 -3.99
C PHE A 21 11.42 17.58 -4.92
N ALA A 22 12.55 17.67 -5.62
CA ALA A 22 13.03 16.63 -6.54
C ALA A 22 13.54 15.37 -5.82
N PHE A 23 13.97 15.51 -4.57
CA PHE A 23 14.43 14.41 -3.72
C PHE A 23 13.40 14.02 -2.65
N VAL A 24 12.14 14.47 -2.77
CA VAL A 24 11.09 13.86 -1.97
C VAL A 24 10.92 12.45 -2.50
N ASP A 25 11.56 11.51 -1.80
CA ASP A 25 11.45 10.11 -2.09
C ASP A 25 9.98 9.76 -1.91
N LYS A 26 9.29 9.42 -3.00
CA LYS A 26 8.00 8.72 -2.91
C LYS A 26 8.23 7.27 -2.46
N SER A 27 9.05 7.07 -1.44
CA SER A 27 8.71 6.10 -0.43
C SER A 27 7.44 6.65 0.21
N ALA A 28 6.32 6.48 -0.51
CA ALA A 28 5.02 6.46 0.10
C ALA A 28 5.24 5.61 1.34
N ASP A 29 5.04 6.23 2.49
CA ASP A 29 5.01 5.57 3.77
C ASP A 29 4.42 4.19 3.51
N LYS A 30 5.10 3.11 3.89
CA LYS A 30 4.50 1.78 3.89
C LYS A 30 3.22 1.97 4.68
N ASP A 31 2.11 2.16 3.97
CA ASP A 31 0.92 2.78 4.51
C ASP A 31 0.42 1.80 5.54
N TYR A 32 0.73 2.10 6.80
CA TYR A 32 0.38 1.28 7.96
C TYR A 32 -1.14 1.17 8.11
N TYR A 33 -1.86 2.04 7.37
CA TYR A 33 -3.31 2.11 7.22
C TYR A 33 -3.77 1.94 5.76
N ALA A 34 -2.98 1.29 4.90
CA ALA A 34 -3.40 1.00 3.54
C ALA A 34 -4.57 0.03 3.57
N THR A 35 -5.65 0.41 2.90
CA THR A 35 -6.76 -0.47 2.54
C THR A 35 -6.21 -1.75 1.93
N LYS A 36 -6.53 -2.91 2.51
CA LYS A 36 -6.08 -4.22 2.05
C LYS A 36 -7.20 -4.94 1.34
N TYR A 37 -6.84 -5.92 0.51
CA TYR A 37 -7.78 -6.67 -0.30
C TYR A 37 -7.55 -8.17 -0.19
N ILE A 38 -8.63 -8.93 -0.34
CA ILE A 38 -8.61 -10.38 -0.54
C ILE A 38 -9.41 -10.75 -1.78
N LEU A 39 -9.06 -11.87 -2.40
CA LEU A 39 -9.82 -12.43 -3.50
C LEU A 39 -10.75 -13.52 -2.99
N VAL A 40 -12.06 -13.24 -2.95
CA VAL A 40 -13.08 -14.17 -2.47
C VAL A 40 -13.56 -15.05 -3.61
N GLN A 41 -13.48 -16.38 -3.48
CA GLN A 41 -13.76 -17.31 -4.58
C GLN A 41 -15.25 -17.35 -5.02
N ALA A 42 -16.18 -17.03 -4.13
CA ALA A 42 -17.60 -16.96 -4.42
C ALA A 42 -18.17 -15.67 -3.80
N PRO A 43 -18.66 -14.69 -4.59
CA PRO A 43 -18.95 -14.71 -6.02
C PRO A 43 -17.76 -14.37 -6.97
N ASN A 44 -16.52 -14.67 -6.61
CA ASN A 44 -15.30 -14.36 -7.39
C ASN A 44 -15.10 -12.85 -7.57
N GLY A 45 -14.49 -12.21 -6.57
CA GLY A 45 -14.16 -10.80 -6.64
C GLY A 45 -13.30 -10.30 -5.48
N TRP A 46 -12.91 -9.04 -5.57
CA TRP A 46 -12.06 -8.39 -4.58
C TRP A 46 -12.90 -7.80 -3.46
N ALA A 47 -12.63 -8.20 -2.23
CA ALA A 47 -13.23 -7.63 -1.04
C ALA A 47 -12.19 -6.80 -0.28
N THR A 48 -12.61 -5.64 0.20
CA THR A 48 -11.81 -4.79 1.08
C THR A 48 -11.82 -5.35 2.50
N ILE A 49 -10.65 -5.41 3.14
CA ILE A 49 -10.49 -5.79 4.54
C ILE A 49 -9.60 -4.80 5.29
N ASP A 50 -9.81 -4.70 6.60
CA ASP A 50 -8.94 -3.95 7.50
C ASP A 50 -8.10 -4.96 8.30
N VAL A 51 -6.82 -5.05 7.95
CA VAL A 51 -5.88 -5.96 8.60
C VAL A 51 -4.48 -5.36 8.62
N GLU A 52 -3.82 -5.54 9.76
CA GLU A 52 -2.45 -5.11 9.96
C GLU A 52 -1.51 -6.32 9.79
N CYS A 53 -0.90 -6.42 8.60
CA CYS A 53 0.15 -7.40 8.34
C CYS A 53 1.47 -6.90 8.93
N THR A 54 2.13 -7.71 9.76
CA THR A 54 3.50 -7.39 10.22
C THR A 54 4.50 -7.69 9.09
N PRO A 55 5.15 -6.67 8.49
CA PRO A 55 6.01 -6.88 7.33
C PRO A 55 7.29 -7.61 7.72
N ASP A 56 7.60 -8.69 7.00
CA ASP A 56 8.90 -9.36 7.05
C ASP A 56 9.26 -9.85 5.63
N ASN A 57 9.33 -11.16 5.39
CA ASN A 57 9.67 -11.75 4.09
C ASN A 57 8.79 -12.97 3.77
N ALA A 58 7.58 -13.01 4.33
CA ALA A 58 6.62 -14.10 4.15
C ALA A 58 5.27 -13.56 3.65
N GLU A 59 4.31 -14.46 3.47
CA GLU A 59 2.97 -14.11 3.02
C GLU A 59 2.12 -13.61 4.20
N CYS A 60 1.26 -12.62 3.93
CA CYS A 60 0.18 -12.27 4.86
C CYS A 60 -1.09 -13.03 4.47
N GLU A 61 -1.57 -13.87 5.39
CA GLU A 61 -2.79 -14.67 5.21
C GLU A 61 -3.79 -14.34 6.33
N VAL A 62 -5.08 -14.30 5.98
CA VAL A 62 -6.19 -14.16 6.93
C VAL A 62 -7.11 -15.37 6.86
N GLU A 63 -7.75 -15.70 7.97
CA GLU A 63 -8.77 -16.73 8.08
C GLU A 63 -9.98 -16.16 8.83
N PHE A 64 -11.19 -16.45 8.33
CA PHE A 64 -12.42 -15.94 8.92
C PHE A 64 -13.06 -16.99 9.84
N SER A 65 -13.50 -16.59 11.03
CA SER A 65 -14.01 -17.52 12.05
C SER A 65 -15.25 -18.32 11.62
N GLU A 66 -16.06 -17.78 10.71
CA GLU A 66 -17.23 -18.45 10.13
C GLU A 66 -16.88 -19.37 8.95
N GLU A 67 -15.64 -19.30 8.44
CA GLU A 67 -15.13 -20.10 7.33
C GLU A 67 -13.79 -20.80 7.69
N PRO A 68 -13.76 -21.58 8.78
CA PRO A 68 -12.52 -22.19 9.27
C PRO A 68 -11.90 -23.13 8.23
N GLY A 69 -10.58 -23.03 8.07
CA GLY A 69 -9.79 -23.75 7.07
C GLY A 69 -9.63 -23.03 5.73
N THR A 70 -10.35 -21.92 5.50
CA THR A 70 -10.21 -21.11 4.28
C THR A 70 -9.27 -19.94 4.53
N LYS A 71 -8.08 -20.01 3.93
CA LYS A 71 -7.08 -18.93 4.02
C LYS A 71 -7.17 -18.02 2.81
N TYR A 72 -7.15 -16.72 3.08
CA TYR A 72 -7.13 -15.69 2.05
C TYR A 72 -5.80 -14.96 2.10
N ARG A 73 -5.13 -14.89 0.96
CA ARG A 73 -3.94 -14.06 0.80
C ARG A 73 -4.35 -12.59 0.75
N VAL A 74 -3.60 -11.75 1.44
CA VAL A 74 -3.82 -10.31 1.50
C VAL A 74 -3.01 -9.58 0.42
N TYR A 75 -3.61 -8.56 -0.17
CA TYR A 75 -3.03 -7.75 -1.25
C TYR A 75 -3.11 -6.26 -0.95
N ASP A 76 -2.11 -5.51 -1.41
CA ASP A 76 -2.05 -4.05 -1.29
C ASP A 76 -2.92 -3.34 -2.35
N GLU A 77 -3.23 -4.04 -3.45
CA GLU A 77 -4.07 -3.58 -4.56
C GLU A 77 -5.01 -4.71 -5.00
N LYS A 78 -6.04 -4.39 -5.79
CA LYS A 78 -6.92 -5.37 -6.46
C LYS A 78 -6.20 -6.07 -7.64
N ASP A 79 -5.00 -6.60 -7.39
CA ASP A 79 -4.13 -7.27 -8.35
C ASP A 79 -3.36 -8.41 -7.67
N THR A 80 -3.49 -9.62 -8.22
CA THR A 80 -2.76 -10.81 -7.76
C THR A 80 -1.23 -10.70 -7.83
N SER A 81 -0.69 -9.73 -8.57
CA SER A 81 0.75 -9.45 -8.66
C SER A 81 1.28 -8.57 -7.51
N LYS A 82 0.39 -8.07 -6.65
CA LYS A 82 0.68 -7.12 -5.56
C LYS A 82 0.33 -7.67 -4.17
N PRO A 83 0.89 -8.82 -3.74
CA PRO A 83 0.61 -9.36 -2.41
C PRO A 83 1.24 -8.49 -1.32
N THR A 84 0.57 -8.42 -0.17
CA THR A 84 1.09 -7.76 1.02
C THR A 84 2.12 -8.66 1.70
N GLU A 85 3.26 -8.07 2.10
CA GLU A 85 4.28 -8.75 2.92
C GLU A 85 3.74 -9.02 4.33
N GLY A 86 4.02 -10.22 4.85
CA GLY A 86 3.68 -10.64 6.21
C GLY A 86 4.83 -11.38 6.89
N ASN A 87 4.54 -11.91 8.07
CA ASN A 87 5.47 -12.71 8.88
C ASN A 87 5.14 -14.23 8.83
N GLY A 88 4.22 -14.65 7.96
CA GLY A 88 3.80 -16.04 7.81
C GLY A 88 2.83 -16.54 8.88
N GLN A 89 2.36 -15.67 9.78
CA GLN A 89 1.26 -15.99 10.68
C GLN A 89 -0.08 -15.77 9.97
N ILE A 90 -1.04 -16.64 10.29
CA ILE A 90 -2.42 -16.47 9.85
C ILE A 90 -3.12 -15.56 10.86
N ILE A 91 -3.75 -14.52 10.36
CA ILE A 91 -4.50 -13.57 11.17
C ILE A 91 -5.97 -14.02 11.17
N GLU A 92 -6.49 -14.38 12.34
CA GLU A 92 -7.90 -14.75 12.50
C GLU A 92 -8.77 -13.48 12.59
N LEU A 93 -9.75 -13.38 11.70
CA LEU A 93 -10.75 -12.32 11.65
C LEU A 93 -12.11 -12.87 12.07
N ASN A 94 -12.84 -12.12 12.90
CA ASN A 94 -14.19 -12.52 13.31
C ASN A 94 -15.20 -12.29 12.18
N GLY A 95 -16.09 -13.26 11.97
CA GLY A 95 -17.16 -13.21 10.96
C GLY A 95 -16.85 -14.08 9.73
N SER A 96 -17.53 -13.79 8.63
CA SER A 96 -17.36 -14.38 7.29
C SER A 96 -16.61 -13.42 6.36
N ALA A 97 -16.06 -13.94 5.26
CA ALA A 97 -15.42 -13.11 4.26
C ALA A 97 -16.41 -12.06 3.70
N PRO A 98 -16.02 -10.79 3.55
CA PRO A 98 -16.92 -9.77 3.02
C PRO A 98 -17.31 -10.08 1.57
N ASN A 99 -18.46 -9.55 1.15
CA ASN A 99 -18.83 -9.59 -0.26
C ASN A 99 -17.85 -8.73 -1.09
N PRO A 100 -17.52 -9.15 -2.32
CA PRO A 100 -16.72 -8.34 -3.22
C PRO A 100 -17.33 -6.96 -3.51
N ASP A 101 -16.46 -5.95 -3.65
CA ASP A 101 -16.79 -4.57 -4.01
C ASP A 101 -16.74 -4.32 -5.53
#